data_AF-A0AAP7CDJ8-F1
#
_entry.id   AF-A0AAP7CDJ8-F1
#
_cell.length_a   1.000
_cell.length_b   1.000
_cell.length_c   1.000
_cell.angle_alpha   90.00
_cell.angle_beta   90.00
_cell.angle_gamma   90.00
#
_symmetry.space_group_name_H-M   'P 1'
#
loop_
_entity.id
_entity.type
_entity.pdbx_description
1 polymer ?
#
loop_
_entity_poly.entity_id
_entity_poly.type
_entity_poly.pdbx_seq_one_letter_code
_entity_poly.pdbx_strand_id
1 'polypeptide(L)'
;MAGLLEGLVVCRVSVAVRRRPLRRSHSAKRNEGLASNKCFNKTLTAEDKVYQDGLSASVQKNTKYGIQTGVGMKRKIEWVSQKRLQPYLEQTANKEESAWALYEWNAAVSAALSEVIHHVEVLLRNSMMQKLETIHPLAFPWNVHTDNTVGKVAARLTNKTHQTAPDENDIISQLNLGFWVQLIHSKDFQVAELWNTHLNSVFPGKSDRKVVGRALEDLRELRNRVSHQDSLLHVDPIVELRKILRLAKWIDPDAATWIESISKVDEVLQDRPGNVYEPDTVLFASTRNTTVQRSANKSFRYPLFDTYHHQSAIILEDSVRVSREVKHLGFYLPKDDPKNNPQPSSFLPDTPEAHIAKVFPLIQERFVPQDWSHNEVKRLKNGDQRDQRIAAVMGFGLSKGYRADRSYIIYLLSGPTDPDTARTSAVIIHDQSGKGSAFVKLNRYLRLDSLKGAHQTSDLI
;
A
#
# COMPACT_ATOMS: atom_id res chain seq x y z
N MET A 1 32.76 -31.42 28.83
CA MET A 1 31.31 -31.63 29.06
C MET A 1 30.64 -31.58 27.70
N ALA A 2 30.60 -32.69 26.95
CA ALA A 2 29.67 -33.81 27.10
C ALA A 2 28.19 -33.37 26.99
N GLY A 3 27.64 -33.57 25.79
CA GLY A 3 26.29 -34.09 25.54
C GLY A 3 25.09 -33.18 25.81
N LEU A 4 24.38 -32.81 24.74
CA LEU A 4 22.93 -33.05 24.62
C LEU A 4 22.48 -32.85 23.17
N LEU A 5 22.45 -33.98 22.46
CA LEU A 5 21.63 -34.25 21.28
C LEU A 5 20.29 -34.80 21.79
N GLU A 6 19.17 -34.36 21.20
CA GLU A 6 17.87 -35.03 21.00
C GLU A 6 16.79 -33.94 20.84
N GLY A 7 15.82 -33.99 19.92
CA GLY A 7 15.47 -34.94 18.89
C GLY A 7 14.57 -34.27 17.85
N LEU A 8 14.78 -34.61 16.57
CA LEU A 8 13.91 -34.27 15.46
C LEU A 8 12.62 -35.11 15.55
N VAL A 9 11.45 -34.46 15.52
CA VAL A 9 10.18 -35.13 15.19
C VAL A 9 9.81 -34.77 13.76
N VAL A 10 10.06 -35.71 12.85
CA VAL A 10 9.65 -35.68 11.44
C VAL A 10 8.24 -36.28 11.34
N CYS A 11 7.22 -35.43 11.22
CA CYS A 11 5.88 -35.87 10.85
C CYS A 11 5.77 -36.00 9.32
N ARG A 12 5.94 -37.23 8.81
CA ARG A 12 5.59 -37.61 7.43
C ARG A 12 4.07 -37.77 7.34
N VAL A 13 3.40 -36.88 6.61
CA VAL A 13 2.02 -37.10 6.15
C VAL A 13 2.08 -37.55 4.69
N SER A 14 1.87 -38.84 4.50
CA SER A 14 1.67 -39.48 3.20
C SER A 14 0.26 -39.16 2.70
N VAL A 15 0.13 -38.40 1.61
CA VAL A 15 -1.14 -38.26 0.89
C VAL A 15 -1.08 -39.08 -0.39
N ALA A 16 -1.92 -40.11 -0.42
CA ALA A 16 -2.06 -41.04 -1.52
C ALA A 16 -2.64 -40.36 -2.77
N VAL A 17 -1.91 -40.48 -3.87
CA VAL A 17 -2.34 -40.11 -5.23
C VAL A 17 -3.36 -41.14 -5.72
N ARG A 18 -4.61 -40.75 -5.93
CA ARG A 18 -5.58 -41.51 -6.74
C ARG A 18 -5.74 -40.85 -8.10
N ARG A 19 -5.05 -41.42 -9.10
CA ARG A 19 -5.31 -41.23 -10.54
C ARG A 19 -6.50 -42.11 -10.94
N ARG A 20 -7.49 -41.57 -11.66
CA ARG A 20 -8.33 -42.32 -12.62
C ARG A 20 -8.76 -41.43 -13.80
N PRO A 21 -9.04 -42.01 -14.98
CA PRO A 21 -8.57 -41.48 -16.25
C PRO A 21 -9.65 -40.83 -17.13
N LEU A 22 -9.14 -40.11 -18.14
CA LEU A 22 -9.80 -39.55 -19.32
C LEU A 22 -10.66 -40.58 -20.07
N ARG A 23 -11.86 -40.17 -20.48
CA ARG A 23 -12.59 -40.77 -21.63
C ARG A 23 -12.90 -39.68 -22.66
N ARG A 24 -12.49 -39.96 -23.90
CA ARG A 24 -12.83 -39.23 -25.14
C ARG A 24 -14.10 -39.82 -25.77
N SER A 25 -14.90 -38.96 -26.41
CA SER A 25 -15.72 -39.25 -27.60
C SER A 25 -16.16 -37.90 -28.21
N HIS A 26 -15.60 -37.44 -29.36
CA HIS A 26 -16.17 -37.53 -30.72
C HIS A 26 -17.66 -37.12 -30.78
N SER A 27 -18.00 -35.91 -31.26
CA SER A 27 -18.13 -35.45 -32.67
C SER A 27 -19.60 -35.47 -33.14
N ALA A 28 -20.21 -34.29 -33.37
CA ALA A 28 -21.09 -34.01 -34.53
C ALA A 28 -21.62 -32.55 -34.59
N LYS A 29 -21.18 -31.84 -35.63
CA LYS A 29 -21.82 -30.85 -36.54
C LYS A 29 -23.04 -29.97 -36.12
N ARG A 30 -22.82 -28.66 -36.33
CA ARG A 30 -23.61 -27.61 -37.05
C ARG A 30 -25.14 -27.49 -36.83
N ASN A 31 -25.60 -26.31 -36.40
CA ASN A 31 -26.28 -25.33 -37.27
C ASN A 31 -26.58 -24.00 -36.56
N GLU A 32 -26.71 -22.96 -37.39
CA GLU A 32 -26.92 -21.53 -37.11
C GLU A 32 -28.33 -21.19 -36.55
N GLY A 33 -28.49 -19.99 -35.96
CA GLY A 33 -29.80 -19.34 -35.84
C GLY A 33 -29.99 -18.39 -34.66
N LEU A 34 -30.31 -17.13 -34.95
CA LEU A 34 -30.50 -15.99 -34.05
C LEU A 34 -31.69 -16.09 -33.05
N ALA A 35 -31.55 -15.28 -31.99
CA ALA A 35 -32.57 -14.54 -31.22
C ALA A 35 -33.46 -15.27 -30.19
N SER A 36 -33.38 -14.83 -28.92
CA SER A 36 -34.48 -14.15 -28.20
C SER A 36 -34.27 -14.15 -26.68
N ASN A 37 -34.42 -12.97 -26.07
CA ASN A 37 -34.57 -12.75 -24.64
C ASN A 37 -35.85 -13.41 -24.12
N LYS A 38 -35.75 -14.26 -23.08
CA LYS A 38 -36.75 -14.39 -22.01
C LYS A 38 -36.30 -15.30 -20.87
N CYS A 39 -36.41 -14.75 -19.67
CA CYS A 39 -36.68 -15.38 -18.36
C CYS A 39 -36.09 -16.77 -18.06
N PHE A 40 -35.18 -16.84 -17.09
CA PHE A 40 -35.08 -18.00 -16.20
C PHE A 40 -34.84 -17.54 -14.76
N ASN A 41 -35.87 -17.64 -13.93
CA ASN A 41 -35.73 -17.84 -12.49
C ASN A 41 -34.87 -19.08 -12.29
N LYS A 42 -33.62 -18.92 -11.84
CA LYS A 42 -32.79 -20.05 -11.41
C LYS A 42 -32.88 -20.19 -9.90
N THR A 43 -33.48 -21.30 -9.49
CA THR A 43 -33.35 -21.91 -8.18
C THR A 43 -31.87 -22.02 -7.82
N LEU A 44 -31.49 -21.52 -6.64
CA LEU A 44 -30.13 -21.57 -6.08
C LEU A 44 -29.54 -22.98 -6.18
N THR A 45 -28.31 -23.08 -6.67
CA THR A 45 -27.61 -24.37 -6.78
C THR A 45 -27.03 -24.78 -5.41
N ALA A 46 -26.73 -26.07 -5.24
CA ALA A 46 -26.18 -26.58 -3.98
C ALA A 46 -24.82 -25.95 -3.61
N GLU A 47 -24.08 -25.43 -4.59
CA GLU A 47 -22.82 -24.70 -4.37
C GLU A 47 -23.06 -23.29 -3.80
N ASP A 48 -24.16 -22.62 -4.16
CA ASP A 48 -24.55 -21.32 -3.61
C ASP A 48 -24.97 -21.42 -2.13
N LYS A 49 -25.56 -22.56 -1.73
CA LYS A 49 -25.89 -22.86 -0.32
C LYS A 49 -24.64 -23.10 0.52
N VAL A 50 -23.64 -23.81 -0.01
CA VAL A 50 -22.36 -24.02 0.69
C VAL A 50 -21.59 -22.70 0.88
N TYR A 51 -21.74 -21.74 -0.04
CA TYR A 51 -21.15 -20.40 0.11
C TYR A 51 -21.88 -19.54 1.14
N GLN A 52 -23.21 -19.66 1.25
CA GLN A 52 -24.02 -18.98 2.27
C GLN A 52 -23.81 -19.59 3.68
N ASP A 53 -23.74 -20.92 3.76
CA ASP A 53 -23.50 -21.65 5.02
C ASP A 53 -22.04 -21.51 5.50
N GLY A 54 -21.10 -21.38 4.57
CA GLY A 54 -19.70 -21.04 4.89
C GLY A 54 -19.54 -19.62 5.44
N LEU A 55 -20.34 -18.66 4.97
CA LEU A 55 -20.37 -17.29 5.52
C LEU A 55 -20.98 -17.27 6.93
N SER A 56 -22.00 -18.07 7.21
CA SER A 56 -22.62 -18.11 8.56
C SER A 56 -21.70 -18.77 9.59
N ALA A 57 -20.93 -19.80 9.21
CA ALA A 57 -20.06 -20.54 10.13
C ALA A 57 -18.69 -19.89 10.40
N SER A 58 -18.18 -19.05 9.48
CA SER A 58 -16.88 -18.37 9.64
C SER A 58 -16.95 -17.07 10.43
N VAL A 59 -18.15 -16.54 10.67
CA VAL A 59 -18.40 -15.26 11.37
C VAL A 59 -18.68 -15.46 12.87
N GLN A 60 -18.81 -16.70 13.36
CA GLN A 60 -19.15 -17.00 14.76
C GLN A 60 -17.95 -17.41 15.65
N LYS A 61 -16.78 -16.80 15.50
CA LYS A 61 -15.67 -17.02 16.45
C LYS A 61 -15.48 -15.84 17.39
N ASN A 62 -15.81 -16.10 18.66
CA ASN A 62 -15.54 -15.28 19.85
C ASN A 62 -14.13 -14.68 19.84
N THR A 63 -14.05 -13.36 19.66
CA THR A 63 -12.96 -12.51 20.15
C THR A 63 -13.45 -11.77 21.39
N LYS A 64 -12.55 -11.53 22.35
CA LYS A 64 -12.82 -10.93 23.68
C LYS A 64 -13.49 -9.53 23.62
N TYR A 65 -13.57 -8.92 22.43
CA TYR A 65 -14.19 -7.63 22.13
C TYR A 65 -15.20 -7.68 20.97
N GLY A 66 -15.76 -8.85 20.68
CA GLY A 66 -16.69 -9.19 19.60
C GLY A 66 -17.32 -8.02 18.86
N ILE A 67 -16.82 -7.73 17.66
CA ILE A 67 -17.57 -6.95 16.67
C ILE A 67 -18.76 -7.82 16.24
N GLN A 68 -19.87 -7.72 16.97
CA GLN A 68 -21.15 -8.21 16.51
C GLN A 68 -21.56 -7.32 15.33
N THR A 69 -21.14 -7.70 14.12
CA THR A 69 -21.80 -7.19 12.92
C THR A 69 -23.28 -7.50 13.07
N GLY A 70 -24.15 -6.57 12.67
CA GLY A 70 -25.61 -6.70 12.83
C GLY A 70 -26.21 -7.78 11.92
N VAL A 71 -25.58 -8.94 11.79
CA VAL A 71 -25.95 -10.04 10.89
C VAL A 71 -27.36 -10.50 11.24
N GLY A 72 -28.28 -10.32 10.30
CA GLY A 72 -29.70 -10.65 10.48
C GLY A 72 -30.57 -9.52 11.05
N MET A 73 -30.01 -8.35 11.39
CA MET A 73 -30.80 -7.15 11.65
C MET A 73 -31.12 -6.43 10.35
N LYS A 74 -32.38 -6.02 10.21
CA LYS A 74 -32.84 -5.26 9.03
C LYS A 74 -32.20 -3.87 9.04
N ARG A 75 -31.19 -3.67 8.20
CA ARG A 75 -30.56 -2.37 7.94
C ARG A 75 -31.28 -1.64 6.82
N LYS A 76 -31.31 -0.32 6.90
CA LYS A 76 -31.92 0.52 5.86
C LYS A 76 -30.88 1.47 5.29
N ILE A 77 -30.78 1.52 3.96
CA ILE A 77 -29.85 2.41 3.25
C ILE A 77 -30.08 3.89 3.63
N GLU A 78 -31.31 4.27 3.99
CA GLU A 78 -31.66 5.63 4.43
C GLU A 78 -30.88 6.12 5.67
N TRP A 79 -30.34 5.21 6.51
CA TRP A 79 -29.55 5.57 7.69
C TRP A 79 -28.15 6.11 7.36
N VAL A 80 -27.58 5.69 6.23
CA VAL A 80 -26.21 6.05 5.82
C VAL A 80 -26.15 6.80 4.50
N SER A 81 -27.26 6.83 3.74
CA SER A 81 -27.40 7.26 2.35
C SER A 81 -26.80 6.32 1.31
N GLN A 82 -27.42 6.26 0.12
CA GLN A 82 -26.93 5.46 -1.01
C GLN A 82 -25.49 5.82 -1.38
N LYS A 83 -25.18 7.12 -1.49
CA LYS A 83 -23.86 7.60 -1.92
C LYS A 83 -22.74 7.13 -1.00
N ARG A 84 -23.02 7.00 0.30
CA ARG A 84 -22.03 6.58 1.30
C ARG A 84 -21.83 5.06 1.32
N LEU A 85 -22.89 4.30 1.06
CA LEU A 85 -22.83 2.85 0.97
C LEU A 85 -22.29 2.36 -0.38
N GLN A 86 -22.40 3.19 -1.43
CA GLN A 86 -22.03 2.85 -2.81
C GLN A 86 -20.61 2.24 -2.96
N PRO A 87 -19.54 2.80 -2.36
CA PRO A 87 -18.20 2.21 -2.51
C PRO A 87 -18.10 0.79 -1.95
N TYR A 88 -18.85 0.50 -0.89
CA TYR A 88 -18.89 -0.83 -0.26
C TYR A 88 -19.69 -1.82 -1.11
N LEU A 89 -20.79 -1.37 -1.73
CA LEU A 89 -21.56 -2.16 -2.69
C LEU A 89 -20.70 -2.53 -3.90
N GLU A 90 -19.96 -1.58 -4.45
CA GLU A 90 -19.06 -1.81 -5.59
C GLU A 90 -17.98 -2.85 -5.26
N GLN A 91 -17.32 -2.72 -4.10
CA GLN A 91 -16.29 -3.66 -3.66
C GLN A 91 -16.83 -5.08 -3.39
N THR A 92 -18.12 -5.20 -3.07
CA THR A 92 -18.75 -6.48 -2.73
C THR A 92 -19.60 -7.05 -3.87
N ALA A 93 -19.43 -6.55 -5.09
CA ALA A 93 -20.21 -6.96 -6.28
C ALA A 93 -21.73 -6.84 -6.03
N ASN A 94 -22.15 -5.73 -5.40
CA ASN A 94 -23.51 -5.38 -5.01
C ASN A 94 -24.18 -6.34 -4.03
N LYS A 95 -23.41 -7.11 -3.25
CA LYS A 95 -23.93 -7.95 -2.17
C LYS A 95 -24.18 -7.08 -0.93
N GLU A 96 -25.42 -6.67 -0.72
CA GLU A 96 -25.81 -5.71 0.33
C GLU A 96 -25.33 -6.10 1.74
N GLU A 97 -25.53 -7.36 2.17
CA GLU A 97 -25.08 -7.83 3.49
C GLU A 97 -23.57 -7.72 3.68
N SER A 98 -22.80 -8.05 2.64
CA SER A 98 -21.34 -7.90 2.66
C SER A 98 -20.92 -6.42 2.65
N ALA A 99 -21.64 -5.57 1.92
CA ALA A 99 -21.39 -4.13 1.89
C ALA A 99 -21.61 -3.50 3.27
N TRP A 100 -22.68 -3.89 3.96
CA TRP A 100 -22.94 -3.44 5.33
C TRP A 100 -21.89 -3.93 6.31
N ALA A 101 -21.51 -5.21 6.26
CA ALA A 101 -20.45 -5.73 7.11
C ALA A 101 -19.13 -4.97 6.90
N LEU A 102 -18.80 -4.64 5.64
CA LEU A 102 -17.60 -3.87 5.31
C LEU A 102 -17.69 -2.40 5.75
N TYR A 103 -18.89 -1.80 5.69
CA TYR A 103 -19.16 -0.46 6.22
C TYR A 103 -19.00 -0.39 7.75
N GLU A 104 -19.56 -1.37 8.47
CA GLU A 104 -19.44 -1.50 9.92
C GLU A 104 -17.97 -1.72 10.33
N TRP A 105 -17.26 -2.59 9.60
CA TRP A 105 -15.83 -2.78 9.77
C TRP A 105 -15.02 -1.51 9.53
N ASN A 106 -15.35 -0.71 8.49
CA ASN A 106 -14.70 0.57 8.25
C ASN A 106 -14.85 1.52 9.45
N ALA A 107 -16.03 1.55 10.07
CA ALA A 107 -16.26 2.34 11.27
C ALA A 107 -15.42 1.82 12.46
N ALA A 108 -15.31 0.49 12.64
CA ALA A 108 -14.47 -0.11 13.67
C ALA A 108 -12.99 0.23 13.48
N VAL A 109 -12.47 0.12 12.26
CA VAL A 109 -11.07 0.50 11.94
C VAL A 109 -10.85 1.99 12.19
N SER A 110 -11.80 2.84 11.79
CA SER A 110 -11.76 4.28 12.03
C SER A 110 -11.69 4.59 13.53
N ALA A 111 -12.44 3.87 14.36
CA ALA A 111 -12.39 4.01 15.82
C ALA A 111 -11.03 3.57 16.39
N ALA A 112 -10.50 2.42 15.96
CA ALA A 112 -9.19 1.92 16.40
C ALA A 112 -8.04 2.87 16.00
N LEU A 113 -8.07 3.43 14.79
CA LEU A 113 -7.10 4.45 14.37
C LEU A 113 -7.26 5.75 15.18
N SER A 114 -8.49 6.15 15.50
CA SER A 114 -8.76 7.35 16.31
C SER A 114 -8.11 7.25 17.70
N GLU A 115 -8.11 6.07 18.32
CA GLU A 115 -7.47 5.83 19.62
C GLU A 115 -5.96 6.12 19.56
N VAL A 116 -5.27 5.57 18.55
CA VAL A 116 -3.83 5.80 18.35
C VAL A 116 -3.53 7.27 18.01
N ILE A 117 -4.33 7.86 17.12
CA ILE A 117 -4.19 9.27 16.72
C ILE A 117 -4.36 10.19 17.94
N HIS A 118 -5.35 9.92 18.79
CA HIS A 118 -5.59 10.68 20.01
C HIS A 118 -4.35 10.71 20.91
N HIS A 119 -3.74 9.55 21.19
CA HIS A 119 -2.55 9.48 22.02
C HIS A 119 -1.36 10.22 21.42
N VAL A 120 -1.13 10.11 20.11
CA VAL A 120 -0.05 10.83 19.42
C VAL A 120 -0.30 12.34 19.35
N GLU A 121 -1.55 12.78 19.17
CA GLU A 121 -1.90 14.21 19.18
C GLU A 121 -1.63 14.83 20.55
N VAL A 122 -1.97 14.14 21.64
CA VAL A 122 -1.69 14.58 23.01
C VAL A 122 -0.18 14.58 23.30
N LEU A 123 0.53 13.52 22.92
CA LEU A 123 1.99 13.43 23.06
C LEU A 123 2.67 14.61 22.34
N LEU A 124 2.35 14.82 21.06
CA LEU A 124 2.89 15.90 20.25
C LEU A 124 2.69 17.26 20.90
N ARG A 125 1.44 17.57 21.27
CA ARG A 125 1.09 18.84 21.92
C ARG A 125 1.91 19.05 23.18
N ASN A 126 1.96 18.08 24.08
CA ASN A 126 2.63 18.22 25.36
C ASN A 126 4.15 18.38 25.18
N SER A 127 4.75 17.58 24.29
CA SER A 127 6.18 17.68 24.01
C SER A 127 6.56 19.02 23.35
N MET A 128 5.71 19.54 22.45
CA MET A 128 5.91 20.88 21.88
C MET A 128 5.78 21.95 22.96
N MET A 129 4.72 21.91 23.79
CA MET A 129 4.51 22.89 24.84
C MET A 129 5.65 22.95 25.85
N GLN A 130 6.19 21.80 26.27
CA GLN A 130 7.34 21.76 27.17
C GLN A 130 8.55 22.56 26.64
N LYS A 131 8.73 22.65 25.32
CA LYS A 131 9.78 23.47 24.70
C LYS A 131 9.34 24.92 24.55
N LEU A 132 8.10 25.16 24.12
CA LEU A 132 7.55 26.50 23.89
C LEU A 132 7.48 27.33 25.17
N GLU A 133 7.11 26.74 26.31
CA GLU A 133 7.05 27.40 27.62
C GLU A 133 8.40 27.96 28.08
N THR A 134 9.52 27.34 27.69
CA THR A 134 10.87 27.76 28.11
C THR A 134 11.36 29.06 27.46
N ILE A 135 10.62 29.58 26.49
CA ILE A 135 11.06 30.68 25.63
C ILE A 135 10.31 31.96 26.00
N HIS A 136 9.00 31.88 26.24
CA HIS A 136 8.23 33.01 26.75
C HIS A 136 7.00 32.55 27.53
N PRO A 137 6.83 32.91 28.82
CA PRO A 137 5.57 32.71 29.53
C PRO A 137 4.57 33.75 29.01
N LEU A 138 3.57 33.32 28.24
CA LEU A 138 2.38 34.10 27.85
C LEU A 138 2.58 35.49 27.20
N ALA A 139 3.60 35.71 26.35
CA ALA A 139 3.48 36.74 25.32
C ALA A 139 3.22 36.09 23.96
N PHE A 140 2.00 36.33 23.49
CA PHE A 140 1.78 36.84 22.15
C PHE A 140 3.09 37.42 21.55
N PRO A 141 3.71 36.83 20.50
CA PRO A 141 3.03 36.07 19.48
C PRO A 141 3.79 34.81 18.98
N TRP A 142 3.41 33.63 19.48
CA TRP A 142 3.44 32.42 18.64
C TRP A 142 2.37 32.50 17.52
N ASN A 143 1.52 33.53 17.55
CA ASN A 143 0.37 33.73 16.69
C ASN A 143 0.62 34.64 15.47
N VAL A 144 1.85 35.11 15.21
CA VAL A 144 2.09 35.99 14.03
C VAL A 144 1.76 35.25 12.72
N HIS A 145 1.86 33.92 12.70
CA HIS A 145 1.80 33.11 11.47
C HIS A 145 0.48 32.35 11.25
N THR A 146 -0.43 32.35 12.23
CA THR A 146 -1.66 31.52 12.18
C THR A 146 -2.90 32.37 12.44
N ASP A 147 -3.31 33.26 11.53
CA ASP A 147 -4.63 33.95 11.51
C ASP A 147 -5.27 34.31 12.88
N ASN A 148 -4.46 34.68 13.88
CA ASN A 148 -4.85 34.82 15.29
C ASN A 148 -5.70 33.65 15.87
N THR A 149 -5.42 32.39 15.53
CA THR A 149 -6.17 31.20 16.00
C THR A 149 -6.23 31.12 17.52
N VAL A 150 -5.11 31.35 18.20
CA VAL A 150 -5.04 31.38 19.66
C VAL A 150 -5.97 32.44 20.24
N GLY A 151 -5.95 33.66 19.70
CA GLY A 151 -6.85 34.74 20.12
C GLY A 151 -8.34 34.42 19.86
N LYS A 152 -8.66 33.77 18.74
CA LYS A 152 -10.03 33.30 18.44
C LYS A 152 -10.52 32.26 19.46
N VAL A 153 -9.66 31.31 19.84
CA VAL A 153 -9.97 30.31 20.86
C VAL A 153 -10.13 30.97 22.23
N ALA A 154 -9.19 31.84 22.61
CA ALA A 154 -9.25 32.59 23.86
C ALA A 154 -10.55 33.39 23.97
N ALA A 155 -10.91 34.16 22.92
CA ALA A 155 -12.13 34.96 22.87
C ALA A 155 -13.42 34.10 22.94
N ARG A 156 -13.39 32.88 22.41
CA ARG A 156 -14.50 31.93 22.51
C ARG A 156 -14.68 31.38 23.92
N LEU A 157 -13.57 31.13 24.62
CA LEU A 157 -13.56 30.55 25.97
C LEU A 157 -13.71 31.60 27.08
N THR A 158 -13.48 32.89 26.78
CA THR A 158 -13.70 33.97 27.73
C THR A 158 -15.13 33.95 28.25
N ASN A 159 -15.25 33.82 29.58
CA ASN A 159 -16.54 33.90 30.24
C ASN A 159 -17.02 35.36 30.22
N LYS A 160 -17.92 35.69 29.29
CA LYS A 160 -18.44 37.06 29.14
C LYS A 160 -19.23 37.56 30.34
N THR A 161 -19.81 36.65 31.12
CA THR A 161 -20.59 36.96 32.33
C THR A 161 -19.70 37.35 33.50
N HIS A 162 -18.60 36.64 33.69
CA HIS A 162 -17.66 36.84 34.80
C HIS A 162 -16.40 37.63 34.41
N GLN A 163 -16.27 38.03 33.14
CA GLN A 163 -15.10 38.71 32.55
C GLN A 163 -13.77 37.99 32.86
N THR A 164 -13.82 36.67 33.01
CA THR A 164 -12.65 35.85 33.36
C THR A 164 -12.01 35.32 32.08
N ALA A 165 -10.71 35.59 31.91
CA ALA A 165 -9.93 35.00 30.82
C ALA A 165 -9.76 33.49 31.04
N PRO A 166 -9.78 32.68 29.96
CA PRO A 166 -9.53 31.24 30.05
C PRO A 166 -8.09 30.96 30.47
N ASP A 167 -7.86 29.81 31.13
CA ASP A 167 -6.50 29.36 31.45
C ASP A 167 -5.72 28.99 30.18
N GLU A 168 -4.40 29.01 30.26
CA GLU A 168 -3.52 28.58 29.17
C GLU A 168 -3.82 27.13 28.75
N ASN A 169 -4.04 26.23 29.72
CA ASN A 169 -4.37 24.84 29.43
C ASN A 169 -5.74 24.69 28.75
N ASP A 170 -6.69 25.58 29.06
CA ASP A 170 -8.01 25.60 28.41
C ASP A 170 -7.88 25.99 26.93
N ILE A 171 -7.01 26.97 26.62
CA ILE A 171 -6.75 27.37 25.24
C ILE A 171 -6.04 26.25 24.49
N ILE A 172 -4.94 25.73 25.05
CA ILE A 172 -4.12 24.70 24.39
C ILE A 172 -4.94 23.43 24.13
N SER A 173 -5.81 23.03 25.06
CA SER A 173 -6.69 21.87 24.88
C SER A 173 -7.73 22.01 23.77
N GLN A 174 -7.99 23.23 23.32
CA GLN A 174 -8.94 23.53 22.25
C GLN A 174 -8.26 23.75 20.89
N LEU A 175 -6.92 23.72 20.84
CA LEU A 175 -6.16 23.77 19.60
C LEU A 175 -6.16 22.40 18.94
N ASN A 176 -6.66 22.34 17.70
CA ASN A 176 -6.70 21.11 16.93
C ASN A 176 -5.30 20.70 16.42
N LEU A 177 -5.14 19.43 16.06
CA LEU A 177 -3.95 18.92 15.37
C LEU A 177 -3.42 19.84 14.27
N GLY A 178 -4.30 20.41 13.44
CA GLY A 178 -3.91 21.27 12.33
C GLY A 178 -3.08 22.49 12.75
N PHE A 179 -3.37 23.07 13.92
CA PHE A 179 -2.56 24.15 14.49
C PHE A 179 -1.12 23.68 14.77
N TRP A 180 -0.95 22.55 15.44
CA TRP A 180 0.37 21.98 15.78
C TRP A 180 1.17 21.61 14.53
N VAL A 181 0.51 21.05 13.51
CA VAL A 181 1.15 20.73 12.22
C VAL A 181 1.65 21.99 11.50
N GLN A 182 0.91 23.10 11.54
CA GLN A 182 1.31 24.35 10.90
C GLN A 182 2.60 24.95 11.47
N LEU A 183 2.87 24.73 12.75
CA LEU A 183 4.13 25.14 13.41
C LEU A 183 5.37 24.39 12.92
N ILE A 184 5.20 23.33 12.10
CA ILE A 184 6.30 22.52 11.57
C ILE A 184 6.31 22.49 10.04
N HIS A 185 5.15 22.20 9.43
CA HIS A 185 5.01 21.94 7.99
C HIS A 185 5.02 23.22 7.14
N SER A 186 4.73 24.39 7.73
CA SER A 186 4.65 25.65 6.98
C SER A 186 5.97 25.99 6.27
N LYS A 187 5.84 26.66 5.12
CA LYS A 187 6.97 27.19 4.33
C LYS A 187 7.47 28.55 4.84
N ASP A 188 6.83 29.13 5.85
CA ASP A 188 7.24 30.39 6.47
C ASP A 188 8.68 30.28 7.02
N PHE A 189 9.49 31.32 6.81
CA PHE A 189 10.86 31.38 7.30
C PHE A 189 10.91 31.43 8.83
N GLN A 190 9.93 32.06 9.48
CA GLN A 190 9.85 32.14 10.95
C GLN A 190 9.54 30.78 11.57
N VAL A 191 8.77 29.94 10.87
CA VAL A 191 8.55 28.55 11.25
C VAL A 191 9.84 27.73 11.12
N ALA A 192 10.65 28.00 10.10
CA ALA A 192 11.95 27.36 9.97
C ALA A 192 12.92 27.77 11.09
N GLU A 193 12.90 29.04 11.49
CA GLU A 193 13.68 29.54 12.64
C GLU A 193 13.24 28.88 13.95
N LEU A 194 11.93 28.89 14.23
CA LEU A 194 11.34 28.22 15.39
C LEU A 194 11.72 26.74 15.50
N TRP A 195 11.77 26.04 14.37
CA TRP A 195 12.28 24.67 14.33
C TRP A 195 13.76 24.59 14.72
N ASN A 196 14.59 25.40 14.08
CA ASN A 196 16.04 25.33 14.24
C ASN A 196 16.48 25.66 15.67
N THR A 197 15.79 26.57 16.34
CA THR A 197 16.13 27.03 17.69
C THR A 197 15.49 26.19 18.79
N HIS A 198 14.28 25.66 18.58
CA HIS A 198 13.47 25.09 19.66
C HIS A 198 12.83 23.75 19.33
N LEU A 199 12.03 23.67 18.25
CA LEU A 199 11.18 22.50 18.01
C LEU A 199 11.94 21.27 17.48
N ASN A 200 13.17 21.41 16.99
CA ASN A 200 14.00 20.25 16.62
C ASN A 200 14.22 19.29 17.80
N SER A 201 14.29 19.83 19.03
CA SER A 201 14.53 19.06 20.25
C SER A 201 13.32 18.26 20.71
N VAL A 202 12.13 18.53 20.15
CA VAL A 202 10.91 17.73 20.33
C VAL A 202 11.02 16.40 19.59
N PHE A 203 11.83 16.32 18.54
CA PHE A 203 11.96 15.15 17.68
C PHE A 203 13.39 14.60 17.70
N PRO A 204 13.91 14.13 18.85
CA PRO A 204 15.28 13.62 18.95
C PRO A 204 15.56 12.46 17.97
N GLY A 205 14.54 11.69 17.59
CA GLY A 205 14.67 10.59 16.63
C GLY A 205 14.70 11.04 15.16
N LYS A 206 14.43 12.30 14.83
CA LYS A 206 14.45 12.82 13.45
C LYS A 206 14.72 14.32 13.38
N SER A 207 15.90 14.69 12.87
CA SER A 207 16.34 16.09 12.75
C SER A 207 15.85 16.84 11.51
N ASP A 208 15.36 16.13 10.49
CA ASP A 208 14.88 16.77 9.25
C ASP A 208 13.44 17.27 9.39
N ARG A 209 13.29 18.60 9.48
CA ARG A 209 11.98 19.29 9.56
C ARG A 209 11.02 18.90 8.45
N LYS A 210 11.49 18.74 7.22
CA LYS A 210 10.62 18.45 6.07
C LYS A 210 10.04 17.05 6.18
N VAL A 211 10.83 16.10 6.68
CA VAL A 211 10.36 14.73 6.89
C VAL A 211 9.36 14.68 8.05
N VAL A 212 9.64 15.35 9.16
CA VAL A 212 8.70 15.43 10.31
C VAL A 212 7.42 16.15 9.90
N GLY A 213 7.54 17.30 9.25
CA GLY A 213 6.40 18.07 8.76
C GLY A 213 5.53 17.28 7.79
N ARG A 214 6.11 16.46 6.90
CA ARG A 214 5.34 15.58 6.02
C ARG A 214 4.59 14.49 6.80
N ALA A 215 5.25 13.82 7.74
CA ALA A 215 4.60 12.80 8.56
C ALA A 215 3.44 13.36 9.42
N LEU A 216 3.60 14.59 9.93
CA LEU A 216 2.54 15.31 10.63
C LEU A 216 1.37 15.68 9.72
N GLU A 217 1.65 16.05 8.47
CA GLU A 217 0.62 16.30 7.48
C GLU A 217 -0.14 15.02 7.11
N ASP A 218 0.56 13.90 6.93
CA ASP A 218 -0.07 12.59 6.70
C ASP A 218 -0.99 12.21 7.89
N LEU A 219 -0.54 12.41 9.13
CA LEU A 219 -1.35 12.20 10.34
C LEU A 219 -2.60 13.09 10.33
N ARG A 220 -2.46 14.36 9.95
CA ARG A 220 -3.58 15.32 9.86
C ARG A 220 -4.62 14.89 8.82
N GLU A 221 -4.17 14.48 7.63
CA GLU A 221 -5.05 14.00 6.56
C GLU A 221 -5.82 12.74 6.99
N LEU A 222 -5.12 11.77 7.59
CA LEU A 222 -5.74 10.54 8.11
C LEU A 222 -6.76 10.85 9.22
N ARG A 223 -6.36 11.67 10.19
CA ARG A 223 -7.23 12.11 11.30
C ARG A 223 -8.48 12.79 10.78
N ASN A 224 -8.35 13.67 9.79
CA ASN A 224 -9.50 14.32 9.17
C ASN A 224 -10.41 13.31 8.48
N ARG A 225 -9.86 12.40 7.67
CA ARG A 225 -10.61 11.33 7.00
C ARG A 225 -11.41 10.48 8.00
N VAL A 226 -10.78 10.06 9.08
CA VAL A 226 -11.39 9.26 10.16
C VAL A 226 -12.48 10.07 10.89
N SER A 227 -12.21 11.33 11.25
CA SER A 227 -13.18 12.19 11.95
C SER A 227 -14.40 12.56 11.09
N HIS A 228 -14.21 12.68 9.78
CA HIS A 228 -15.28 12.86 8.81
C HIS A 228 -15.97 11.55 8.42
N GLN A 229 -15.56 10.43 9.05
CA GLN A 229 -16.11 9.10 8.85
C GLN A 229 -16.14 8.71 7.35
N ASP A 230 -15.07 9.07 6.65
CA ASP A 230 -14.88 8.76 5.25
C ASP A 230 -14.43 7.30 5.08
N SER A 231 -14.44 6.82 3.84
CA SER A 231 -14.05 5.45 3.50
C SER A 231 -12.53 5.23 3.60
N LEU A 232 -12.16 4.15 4.28
CA LEU A 232 -10.81 3.61 4.40
C LEU A 232 -10.58 2.38 3.50
N LEU A 233 -11.50 2.09 2.57
CA LEU A 233 -11.42 0.88 1.73
C LEU A 233 -10.10 0.76 0.94
N HIS A 234 -9.53 1.90 0.55
CA HIS A 234 -8.28 2.05 -0.21
C HIS A 234 -7.12 2.58 0.63
N VAL A 235 -7.27 2.55 1.96
CA VAL A 235 -6.22 2.89 2.91
C VAL A 235 -5.77 1.60 3.56
N ASP A 236 -4.46 1.39 3.70
CA ASP A 236 -3.93 0.27 4.47
C ASP A 236 -3.71 0.71 5.93
N PRO A 237 -4.55 0.27 6.89
CA PRO A 237 -4.47 0.79 8.25
C PRO A 237 -3.20 0.37 8.99
N ILE A 238 -2.55 -0.74 8.58
CA ILE A 238 -1.25 -1.13 9.13
C ILE A 238 -0.15 -0.17 8.73
N VAL A 239 -0.15 0.24 7.45
CA VAL A 239 0.82 1.22 6.94
C VAL A 239 0.65 2.55 7.69
N GLU A 240 -0.60 2.98 7.88
CA GLU A 240 -0.87 4.21 8.63
C GLU A 240 -0.51 4.08 10.12
N LEU A 241 -0.83 2.96 10.79
CA LEU A 241 -0.40 2.70 12.17
C LEU A 241 1.12 2.81 12.30
N ARG A 242 1.88 2.17 11.41
CA ARG A 242 3.36 2.22 11.43
C ARG A 242 3.89 3.64 11.25
N LYS A 243 3.26 4.45 10.39
CA LYS A 243 3.61 5.87 10.22
C LYS A 243 3.36 6.65 11.52
N ILE A 244 2.22 6.43 12.18
CA ILE A 244 1.85 7.06 13.45
C ILE A 244 2.84 6.67 14.56
N LEU A 245 3.12 5.37 14.72
CA LEU A 245 4.07 4.85 15.72
C LEU A 245 5.50 5.33 15.47
N ARG A 246 5.92 5.44 14.19
CA ARG A 246 7.22 6.03 13.85
C ARG A 246 7.31 7.49 14.25
N LEU A 247 6.26 8.27 14.03
CA LEU A 247 6.20 9.66 14.47
C LEU A 247 6.27 9.76 16.00
N ALA A 248 5.51 8.92 16.72
CA ALA A 248 5.60 8.84 18.18
C ALA A 248 7.03 8.51 18.63
N LYS A 249 7.67 7.54 17.99
CA LYS A 249 9.06 7.13 18.30
C LYS A 249 10.08 8.23 18.03
N TRP A 250 9.82 9.15 17.10
CA TRP A 250 10.68 10.31 16.90
C TRP A 250 10.61 11.30 18.05
N ILE A 251 9.48 11.35 18.75
CA ILE A 251 9.27 12.18 19.95
C ILE A 251 9.80 11.45 21.19
N ASP A 252 9.28 10.24 21.45
CA ASP A 252 9.60 9.42 22.61
C ASP A 252 9.40 7.92 22.27
N PRO A 253 10.47 7.11 22.27
CA PRO A 253 10.39 5.67 22.01
C PRO A 253 9.51 4.90 22.99
N ASP A 254 9.49 5.26 24.28
CA ASP A 254 8.73 4.57 25.31
C ASP A 254 7.23 4.86 25.13
N ALA A 255 6.89 6.10 24.77
CA ALA A 255 5.52 6.45 24.40
C ALA A 255 5.05 5.67 23.16
N ALA A 256 5.90 5.48 22.16
CA ALA A 256 5.57 4.68 20.98
C ALA A 256 5.27 3.22 21.35
N THR A 257 6.10 2.61 22.21
CA THR A 257 5.88 1.23 22.71
C THR A 257 4.58 1.13 23.53
N TRP A 258 4.29 2.12 24.38
CA TRP A 258 3.03 2.15 25.12
C TRP A 258 1.81 2.26 24.18
N ILE A 259 1.82 3.17 23.21
CA ILE A 259 0.73 3.36 22.24
C ILE A 259 0.52 2.10 21.40
N GLU A 260 1.60 1.46 20.95
CA GLU A 260 1.52 0.18 20.23
C GLU A 260 0.87 -0.90 21.09
N SER A 261 1.23 -0.99 22.38
CA SER A 261 0.72 -2.03 23.29
C SER A 261 -0.79 -1.96 23.58
N ILE A 262 -1.40 -0.78 23.43
CA ILE A 262 -2.84 -0.57 23.65
C ILE A 262 -3.63 -0.50 22.34
N SER A 263 -2.95 -0.51 21.19
CA SER A 263 -3.61 -0.40 19.88
C SER A 263 -4.45 -1.63 19.57
N LYS A 264 -5.68 -1.40 19.08
CA LYS A 264 -6.59 -2.45 18.61
C LYS A 264 -6.63 -2.61 17.10
N VAL A 265 -5.79 -1.87 16.36
CA VAL A 265 -5.85 -1.81 14.90
C VAL A 265 -5.63 -3.21 14.30
N ASP A 266 -4.60 -3.94 14.73
CA ASP A 266 -4.33 -5.30 14.25
C ASP A 266 -5.49 -6.26 14.51
N GLU A 267 -6.13 -6.18 15.69
CA GLU A 267 -7.28 -7.02 16.06
C GLU A 267 -8.47 -6.75 15.12
N VAL A 268 -8.85 -5.49 14.95
CA VAL A 268 -9.98 -5.09 14.09
C VAL A 268 -9.72 -5.45 12.63
N LEU A 269 -8.47 -5.39 12.19
CA LEU A 269 -8.09 -5.76 10.83
C LEU A 269 -8.29 -7.26 10.55
N GLN A 270 -8.05 -8.13 11.54
CA GLN A 270 -8.30 -9.57 11.38
C GLN A 270 -9.78 -9.88 11.13
N ASP A 271 -10.67 -9.01 11.63
CA ASP A 271 -12.12 -9.13 11.47
C ASP A 271 -12.66 -8.53 10.16
N ARG A 272 -11.79 -8.15 9.20
CA ARG A 272 -12.23 -7.62 7.90
C ARG A 272 -13.09 -8.64 7.14
N PRO A 273 -14.34 -8.30 6.76
CA PRO A 273 -15.17 -9.21 5.99
C PRO A 273 -14.58 -9.49 4.60
N GLY A 274 -14.44 -10.77 4.26
CA GLY A 274 -13.90 -11.26 2.98
C GLY A 274 -12.38 -11.45 2.95
N ASN A 275 -11.87 -12.17 1.95
CA ASN A 275 -10.43 -12.40 1.76
C ASN A 275 -9.77 -11.18 1.09
N VAL A 276 -9.24 -10.23 1.87
CA VAL A 276 -8.73 -8.93 1.33
C VAL A 276 -7.30 -8.57 1.78
N TYR A 277 -6.58 -9.48 2.43
CA TYR A 277 -5.13 -9.34 2.65
C TYR A 277 -4.30 -10.04 1.57
N GLU A 278 -4.94 -10.54 0.52
CA GLU A 278 -4.19 -11.10 -0.60
C GLU A 278 -3.47 -9.99 -1.36
N PRO A 279 -2.16 -10.13 -1.57
CA PRO A 279 -1.40 -9.17 -2.34
C PRO A 279 -1.84 -9.22 -3.80
N ASP A 280 -2.14 -8.05 -4.38
CA ASP A 280 -2.53 -7.89 -5.77
C ASP A 280 -1.40 -7.33 -6.65
N THR A 281 -0.25 -7.05 -6.03
CA THR A 281 0.91 -6.44 -6.66
C THR A 281 2.17 -7.25 -6.36
N VAL A 282 2.96 -7.54 -7.39
CA VAL A 282 4.30 -8.13 -7.23
C VAL A 282 5.37 -7.09 -7.53
N LEU A 283 6.36 -6.97 -6.64
CA LEU A 283 7.56 -6.15 -6.86
C LEU A 283 8.72 -7.02 -7.32
N PHE A 284 9.39 -6.55 -8.38
CA PHE A 284 10.63 -7.13 -8.88
C PHE A 284 11.80 -6.18 -8.66
N ALA A 285 12.96 -6.73 -8.29
CA ALA A 285 14.20 -6.01 -8.42
C ALA A 285 14.49 -5.79 -9.90
N SER A 286 14.60 -4.54 -10.34
CA SER A 286 14.72 -4.18 -11.76
C SER A 286 16.03 -4.67 -12.41
N THR A 287 16.99 -5.12 -11.60
CA THR A 287 18.28 -5.71 -11.98
C THR A 287 18.22 -7.22 -12.25
N ARG A 288 17.07 -7.87 -12.15
CA ARG A 288 17.00 -9.35 -12.15
C ARG A 288 17.52 -10.07 -13.38
N ASN A 289 17.55 -9.44 -14.55
CA ASN A 289 18.05 -10.04 -15.79
C ASN A 289 19.58 -9.96 -15.84
N THR A 290 20.22 -10.68 -14.91
CA THR A 290 21.66 -10.58 -14.65
C THR A 290 22.52 -11.02 -15.84
N THR A 291 21.98 -11.80 -16.78
CA THR A 291 22.74 -12.19 -17.98
C THR A 291 22.83 -11.05 -19.00
N VAL A 292 21.77 -10.26 -19.16
CA VAL A 292 21.76 -9.06 -20.02
C VAL A 292 22.66 -7.96 -19.45
N GLN A 293 22.75 -7.83 -18.13
CA GLN A 293 23.60 -6.82 -17.49
C GLN A 293 25.10 -7.02 -17.75
N ARG A 294 25.55 -8.25 -18.03
CA ARG A 294 26.96 -8.59 -18.28
C ARG A 294 27.40 -8.40 -19.73
N SER A 295 26.51 -7.98 -20.63
CA SER A 295 26.84 -7.76 -22.05
C SER A 295 27.53 -6.41 -22.25
N ALA A 296 28.78 -6.42 -22.70
CA ALA A 296 29.71 -5.27 -22.70
C ALA A 296 29.26 -4.05 -23.52
N ASN A 297 28.39 -4.20 -24.53
CA ASN A 297 28.13 -3.15 -25.52
C ASN A 297 26.67 -2.66 -25.60
N LYS A 298 25.73 -3.22 -24.81
CA LYS A 298 24.28 -2.91 -24.96
C LYS A 298 23.45 -3.06 -23.66
N SER A 299 24.05 -2.85 -22.49
CA SER A 299 23.42 -3.21 -21.21
C SER A 299 22.55 -2.10 -20.61
N PHE A 300 21.45 -2.52 -19.97
CA PHE A 300 20.58 -1.68 -19.16
C PHE A 300 21.12 -1.58 -17.73
N ARG A 301 21.01 -0.40 -17.12
CA ARG A 301 21.13 -0.30 -15.65
C ARG A 301 19.98 -1.04 -14.97
N TYR A 302 18.75 -0.88 -15.46
CA TYR A 302 17.56 -1.51 -14.91
C TYR A 302 16.75 -2.22 -16.00
N PRO A 303 17.16 -3.43 -16.44
CA PRO A 303 16.55 -4.14 -17.56
C PRO A 303 15.02 -4.19 -17.55
N LEU A 304 14.39 -4.42 -16.39
CA LEU A 304 12.93 -4.51 -16.31
C LEU A 304 12.26 -3.15 -16.45
N PHE A 305 12.77 -2.14 -15.72
CA PHE A 305 12.19 -0.80 -15.70
C PHE A 305 12.36 -0.08 -17.05
N ASP A 306 13.56 -0.17 -17.64
CA ASP A 306 13.85 0.48 -18.91
C ASP A 306 13.05 -0.19 -20.06
N THR A 307 12.92 -1.52 -20.05
CA THR A 307 12.07 -2.23 -21.02
C THR A 307 10.61 -1.81 -20.88
N TYR A 308 10.12 -1.65 -19.65
CA TYR A 308 8.76 -1.18 -19.40
C TYR A 308 8.51 0.20 -20.02
N HIS A 309 9.42 1.15 -19.82
CA HIS A 309 9.27 2.48 -20.39
C HIS A 309 9.33 2.50 -21.93
N HIS A 310 10.13 1.62 -22.55
CA HIS A 310 10.22 1.55 -24.01
C HIS A 310 9.09 0.76 -24.69
N GLN A 311 8.61 -0.31 -24.05
CA GLN A 311 7.76 -1.31 -24.72
C GLN A 311 6.43 -1.56 -24.01
N SER A 312 6.16 -0.90 -22.87
CA SER A 312 4.99 -1.20 -22.01
C SER A 312 4.88 -2.70 -21.74
N ALA A 313 6.02 -3.31 -21.42
CA ALA A 313 6.17 -4.73 -21.18
C ALA A 313 7.45 -5.00 -20.37
N ILE A 314 7.54 -6.17 -19.74
CA ILE A 314 8.81 -6.67 -19.21
C ILE A 314 9.13 -8.04 -19.80
N ILE A 315 10.43 -8.35 -19.83
CA ILE A 315 10.96 -9.65 -20.23
C ILE A 315 11.64 -10.23 -18.99
N LEU A 316 11.26 -11.43 -18.56
CA LEU A 316 11.87 -12.12 -17.41
C LEU A 316 12.63 -13.37 -17.88
N GLU A 317 13.89 -13.48 -17.45
CA GLU A 317 14.72 -14.68 -17.61
C GLU A 317 14.25 -15.82 -16.69
N ASP A 318 14.08 -17.01 -17.26
CA ASP A 318 13.92 -18.34 -16.67
C ASP A 318 13.38 -18.50 -15.22
N SER A 319 12.26 -19.22 -15.11
CA SER A 319 11.67 -19.86 -13.91
C SER A 319 11.25 -19.03 -12.70
N VAL A 320 11.41 -17.70 -12.66
CA VAL A 320 10.72 -16.93 -11.60
C VAL A 320 9.24 -16.78 -11.95
N ARG A 321 8.48 -17.78 -11.54
CA ARG A 321 7.02 -17.70 -11.56
C ARG A 321 6.61 -16.60 -10.60
N VAL A 322 5.79 -15.67 -11.10
CA VAL A 322 4.80 -15.05 -10.21
C VAL A 322 3.96 -16.23 -9.70
N SER A 323 4.20 -16.59 -8.45
CA SER A 323 3.69 -17.81 -7.80
C SER A 323 2.24 -17.66 -7.36
N ARG A 324 1.70 -16.45 -7.47
CA ARG A 324 0.33 -16.08 -7.13
C ARG A 324 -0.26 -15.29 -8.29
N GLU A 325 -1.57 -15.34 -8.44
CA GLU A 325 -2.26 -14.44 -9.36
C GLU A 325 -2.24 -13.03 -8.78
N VAL A 326 -1.70 -12.08 -9.53
CA VAL A 326 -1.60 -10.66 -9.15
C VAL A 326 -2.03 -9.81 -10.34
N LYS A 327 -2.56 -8.63 -10.05
CA LYS A 327 -3.07 -7.70 -11.07
C LYS A 327 -2.00 -6.72 -11.52
N HIS A 328 -1.12 -6.30 -10.61
CA HIS A 328 -0.14 -5.25 -10.86
C HIS A 328 1.29 -5.73 -10.69
N LEU A 329 2.20 -5.03 -11.36
CA LEU A 329 3.64 -5.21 -11.24
C LEU A 329 4.27 -3.90 -10.76
N GLY A 330 5.24 -3.96 -9.85
CA GLY A 330 6.05 -2.81 -9.47
C GLY A 330 7.55 -3.08 -9.57
N PHE A 331 8.31 -1.99 -9.56
CA PHE A 331 9.75 -1.99 -9.81
C PHE A 331 10.49 -1.49 -8.58
N TYR A 332 11.38 -2.33 -8.04
CA TYR A 332 12.36 -1.93 -7.03
C TYR A 332 13.71 -1.71 -7.70
N LEU A 333 14.25 -0.49 -7.55
CA LEU A 333 15.48 -0.02 -8.16
C LEU A 333 16.55 0.08 -7.08
N PRO A 334 17.48 -0.89 -6.97
CA PRO A 334 18.59 -0.80 -6.03
C PRO A 334 19.56 0.31 -6.45
N LYS A 335 20.20 0.97 -5.48
CA LYS A 335 21.17 2.06 -5.71
C LYS A 335 22.33 1.64 -6.61
N ASP A 336 22.93 0.50 -6.29
CA ASP A 336 24.11 -0.06 -6.95
C ASP A 336 23.82 -1.48 -7.43
N ASP A 337 24.23 -1.80 -8.65
CA ASP A 337 24.51 -3.19 -9.03
C ASP A 337 25.98 -3.48 -8.65
N PRO A 338 26.26 -4.39 -7.71
CA PRO A 338 27.60 -4.62 -7.20
C PRO A 338 28.60 -5.18 -8.22
N LYS A 339 28.29 -5.30 -9.53
CA LYS A 339 29.11 -6.10 -10.47
C LYS A 339 29.31 -5.61 -11.91
N ASN A 340 29.22 -4.32 -12.24
CA ASN A 340 29.84 -3.65 -13.43
C ASN A 340 28.87 -2.63 -14.00
N ASN A 341 29.35 -1.40 -14.24
CA ASN A 341 28.55 -0.25 -14.68
C ASN A 341 27.88 -0.49 -16.05
N PRO A 342 26.56 -0.76 -16.10
CA PRO A 342 25.78 -0.72 -17.34
C PRO A 342 25.31 0.73 -17.56
N GLN A 343 25.16 1.17 -18.81
CA GLN A 343 24.82 2.55 -19.20
C GLN A 343 23.69 3.16 -18.33
N PRO A 344 23.73 4.49 -18.02
CA PRO A 344 22.71 5.13 -17.21
C PRO A 344 21.32 4.95 -17.82
N SER A 345 20.30 4.77 -16.97
CA SER A 345 18.91 4.73 -17.43
C SER A 345 18.51 6.12 -17.90
N SER A 346 17.95 6.24 -19.10
CA SER A 346 17.43 7.50 -19.62
C SER A 346 16.19 8.01 -18.87
N PHE A 347 15.64 7.22 -17.94
CA PHE A 347 14.42 7.52 -17.19
C PHE A 347 14.67 7.90 -15.72
N LEU A 348 15.94 7.87 -15.28
CA LEU A 348 16.33 8.12 -13.90
C LEU A 348 17.51 9.09 -13.84
N PRO A 349 17.68 9.81 -12.72
CA PRO A 349 18.89 10.61 -12.51
C PRO A 349 20.14 9.71 -12.46
N ASP A 350 21.31 10.30 -12.69
CA ASP A 350 22.59 9.58 -12.76
C ASP A 350 22.94 8.83 -11.47
N THR A 351 22.58 9.39 -10.31
CA THR A 351 22.81 8.81 -8.99
C THR A 351 21.48 8.61 -8.24
N PRO A 352 20.66 7.61 -8.61
CA PRO A 352 19.41 7.34 -7.95
C PRO A 352 19.66 6.67 -6.59
N GLU A 353 18.90 7.06 -5.57
CA GLU A 353 18.81 6.30 -4.32
C GLU A 353 18.09 4.95 -4.57
N ALA A 354 18.24 4.00 -3.65
CA ALA A 354 17.45 2.78 -3.72
C ALA A 354 15.98 3.10 -3.44
N HIS A 355 15.05 2.68 -4.32
CA HIS A 355 13.63 3.04 -4.18
C HIS A 355 12.69 2.09 -4.93
N ILE A 356 11.39 2.16 -4.63
CA ILE A 356 10.32 1.61 -5.46
C ILE A 356 9.83 2.72 -6.40
N ALA A 357 9.71 2.42 -7.69
CA ALA A 357 9.21 3.36 -8.69
C ALA A 357 7.77 3.81 -8.39
N LYS A 358 7.39 4.94 -9.00
CA LYS A 358 6.05 5.52 -8.83
C LYS A 358 4.93 4.82 -9.62
N VAL A 359 5.26 3.79 -10.39
CA VAL A 359 4.37 3.18 -11.38
C VAL A 359 4.15 1.71 -11.07
N PHE A 360 2.88 1.31 -11.11
CA PHE A 360 2.41 -0.04 -10.85
C PHE A 360 1.48 -0.47 -12.00
N PRO A 361 2.03 -0.78 -13.19
CA PRO A 361 1.24 -1.19 -14.35
C PRO A 361 0.34 -2.39 -14.08
N LEU A 362 -0.83 -2.37 -14.69
CA LEU A 362 -1.73 -3.52 -14.82
C LEU A 362 -1.11 -4.57 -15.75
N ILE A 363 -1.13 -5.83 -15.31
CA ILE A 363 -0.75 -6.97 -16.14
C ILE A 363 -1.91 -7.26 -17.10
N GLN A 364 -1.69 -6.99 -18.38
CA GLN A 364 -2.67 -7.22 -19.42
C GLN A 364 -2.59 -8.66 -19.92
N GLU A 365 -1.37 -9.16 -20.12
CA GLU A 365 -1.16 -10.51 -20.62
C GLU A 365 0.19 -11.09 -20.20
N ARG A 366 0.22 -12.41 -20.00
CA ARG A 366 1.44 -13.19 -19.87
C ARG A 366 1.62 -14.07 -21.11
N PHE A 367 2.76 -13.93 -21.78
CA PHE A 367 3.12 -14.68 -22.98
C PHE A 367 4.45 -15.42 -22.79
N VAL A 368 4.51 -16.67 -23.24
CA VAL A 368 5.73 -17.48 -23.25
C VAL A 368 6.06 -17.77 -24.72
N PRO A 369 7.10 -17.14 -25.30
CA PRO A 369 7.52 -17.40 -26.66
C PRO A 369 7.91 -18.86 -26.86
N GLN A 370 7.56 -19.43 -28.01
CA GLN A 370 8.00 -20.79 -28.37
C GLN A 370 9.50 -20.83 -28.67
N ASP A 371 10.01 -19.77 -29.29
CA ASP A 371 11.42 -19.57 -29.62
C ASP A 371 11.80 -18.10 -29.42
N TRP A 372 13.05 -17.84 -29.03
CA TRP A 372 13.57 -16.49 -28.87
C TRP A 372 14.53 -16.14 -30.02
N SER A 373 13.96 -15.88 -31.20
CA SER A 373 14.74 -15.64 -32.42
C SER A 373 14.17 -14.54 -33.31
N HIS A 374 15.01 -14.03 -34.21
CA HIS A 374 14.59 -13.06 -35.23
C HIS A 374 13.57 -13.65 -36.22
N ASN A 375 13.55 -14.97 -36.40
CA ASN A 375 12.57 -15.64 -37.26
C ASN A 375 11.19 -15.61 -36.60
N GLU A 376 11.12 -15.88 -35.30
CA GLU A 376 9.87 -15.79 -34.56
C GLU A 376 9.34 -14.35 -34.52
N VAL A 377 10.22 -13.36 -34.36
CA VAL A 377 9.85 -11.94 -34.50
C VAL A 377 9.26 -11.64 -35.87
N LYS A 378 9.87 -12.11 -36.97
CA LYS A 378 9.33 -11.90 -38.33
C LYS A 378 7.96 -12.57 -38.50
N ARG A 379 7.78 -13.77 -37.95
CA ARG A 379 6.50 -14.49 -37.99
C ARG A 379 5.40 -13.70 -37.28
N LEU A 380 5.66 -13.26 -36.05
CA LEU A 380 4.71 -12.51 -35.22
C LEU A 380 4.40 -11.11 -35.79
N LYS A 381 5.35 -10.45 -36.46
CA LYS A 381 5.11 -9.15 -37.12
C LYS A 381 4.03 -9.20 -38.20
N ASN A 382 3.82 -10.37 -38.81
CA ASN A 382 2.77 -10.55 -39.83
C ASN A 382 1.44 -11.03 -39.22
N GLY A 383 1.36 -11.16 -37.89
CA GLY A 383 0.16 -11.54 -37.16
C GLY A 383 -0.77 -10.36 -36.87
N ASP A 384 -1.68 -10.57 -35.92
CA ASP A 384 -2.60 -9.55 -35.42
C ASP A 384 -1.89 -8.45 -34.59
N GLN A 385 -2.64 -7.47 -34.11
CA GLN A 385 -2.09 -6.36 -33.31
C GLN A 385 -1.37 -6.84 -32.04
N ARG A 386 -1.86 -7.95 -31.44
CA ARG A 386 -1.27 -8.56 -30.25
C ARG A 386 0.09 -9.19 -30.59
N ASP A 387 0.16 -9.99 -31.64
CA ASP A 387 1.38 -10.62 -32.11
C ASP A 387 2.41 -9.57 -32.55
N GLN A 388 1.99 -8.49 -33.21
CA GLN A 388 2.86 -7.36 -33.56
C GLN A 388 3.47 -6.69 -32.33
N ARG A 389 2.68 -6.51 -31.26
CA ARG A 389 3.18 -5.97 -29.97
C ARG A 389 4.19 -6.92 -29.33
N ILE A 390 3.91 -8.22 -29.30
CA ILE A 390 4.85 -9.23 -28.80
C ILE A 390 6.14 -9.22 -29.63
N ALA A 391 6.02 -9.12 -30.95
CA ALA A 391 7.17 -9.07 -31.86
C ALA A 391 8.05 -7.83 -31.62
N ALA A 392 7.45 -6.68 -31.30
CA ALA A 392 8.16 -5.47 -30.93
C ALA A 392 8.97 -5.66 -29.63
N VAL A 393 8.35 -6.25 -28.60
CA VAL A 393 9.02 -6.57 -27.32
C VAL A 393 10.19 -7.55 -27.54
N MET A 394 9.96 -8.63 -28.28
CA MET A 394 10.99 -9.64 -28.59
C MET A 394 12.13 -9.05 -29.41
N GLY A 395 11.82 -8.28 -30.46
CA GLY A 395 12.82 -7.59 -31.27
C GLY A 395 13.66 -6.61 -30.46
N PHE A 396 13.02 -5.86 -29.56
CA PHE A 396 13.71 -4.98 -28.63
C PHE A 396 14.64 -5.75 -27.69
N GLY A 397 14.16 -6.83 -27.07
CA GLY A 397 14.99 -7.69 -26.22
C GLY A 397 16.20 -8.28 -26.95
N LEU A 398 16.02 -8.86 -28.14
CA LEU A 398 17.12 -9.34 -28.98
C LEU A 398 18.14 -8.24 -29.28
N SER A 399 17.67 -7.03 -29.60
CA SER A 399 18.55 -5.88 -29.88
C SER A 399 19.38 -5.45 -28.67
N LYS A 400 18.88 -5.72 -27.46
CA LYS A 400 19.46 -5.31 -26.17
C LYS A 400 20.23 -6.44 -25.46
N GLY A 401 20.47 -7.56 -26.13
CA GLY A 401 21.36 -8.62 -25.64
C GLY A 401 20.67 -9.74 -24.87
N TYR A 402 19.34 -9.84 -24.89
CA TYR A 402 18.64 -11.05 -24.44
C TYR A 402 18.96 -12.19 -25.42
N ARG A 403 19.68 -13.20 -24.93
CA ARG A 403 20.27 -14.28 -25.73
C ARG A 403 19.24 -15.33 -26.16
N ALA A 404 19.44 -15.93 -27.34
CA ALA A 404 18.54 -16.96 -27.88
C ALA A 404 18.61 -18.33 -27.19
N ASP A 405 19.67 -18.61 -26.41
CA ASP A 405 19.85 -19.88 -25.69
C ASP A 405 19.12 -19.95 -24.33
N ARG A 406 18.17 -19.03 -24.11
CA ARG A 406 17.42 -18.88 -22.86
C ARG A 406 15.93 -18.84 -23.12
N SER A 407 15.16 -19.21 -22.11
CA SER A 407 13.70 -19.08 -22.11
C SER A 407 13.29 -17.81 -21.36
N TYR A 408 12.26 -17.16 -21.90
CA TYR A 408 11.75 -15.91 -21.37
C TYR A 408 10.24 -15.95 -21.16
N ILE A 409 9.76 -15.12 -20.24
CA ILE A 409 8.34 -14.81 -20.11
C ILE A 409 8.18 -13.32 -20.39
N ILE A 410 7.26 -12.98 -21.28
CA ILE A 410 6.87 -11.59 -21.56
C ILE A 410 5.61 -11.30 -20.76
N TYR A 411 5.62 -10.21 -20.01
CA TYR A 411 4.42 -9.63 -19.44
C TYR A 411 4.11 -8.36 -20.23
N LEU A 412 2.96 -8.33 -20.91
CA LEU A 412 2.42 -7.12 -21.50
C LEU A 412 1.70 -6.33 -20.42
N LEU A 413 2.00 -5.04 -20.35
CA LEU A 413 1.63 -4.16 -19.25
C LEU A 413 0.87 -2.94 -19.76
N SER A 414 0.01 -2.34 -18.94
CA SER A 414 -0.52 -1.01 -19.22
C SER A 414 0.64 0.00 -19.36
N GLY A 415 0.55 0.90 -20.33
CA GLY A 415 1.67 1.80 -20.66
C GLY A 415 1.99 2.81 -19.56
N PRO A 416 3.18 3.45 -19.59
CA PRO A 416 3.57 4.40 -18.56
C PRO A 416 2.61 5.55 -18.34
N THR A 417 1.83 5.97 -19.35
CA THR A 417 0.82 7.05 -19.29
C THR A 417 -0.62 6.53 -19.35
N ASP A 418 -0.80 5.21 -19.33
CA ASP A 418 -2.11 4.56 -19.43
C ASP A 418 -2.94 4.79 -18.16
N PRO A 419 -4.26 5.06 -18.27
CA PRO A 419 -5.16 5.18 -17.12
C PRO A 419 -5.17 3.95 -16.20
N ASP A 420 -4.93 2.75 -16.74
CA ASP A 420 -4.89 1.50 -15.97
C ASP A 420 -3.57 1.32 -15.20
N THR A 421 -2.57 2.18 -15.43
CA THR A 421 -1.32 2.19 -14.65
C THR A 421 -1.53 2.94 -13.35
N ALA A 422 -1.58 2.20 -12.24
CA ALA A 422 -1.65 2.80 -10.90
C ALA A 422 -0.35 3.53 -10.55
N ARG A 423 -0.45 4.60 -9.77
CA ARG A 423 0.67 5.50 -9.44
C ARG A 423 0.68 5.99 -8.01
N THR A 424 1.88 6.31 -7.52
CA THR A 424 2.11 7.10 -6.31
C THR A 424 2.58 8.52 -6.65
N SER A 425 2.41 9.46 -5.72
CA SER A 425 2.89 10.84 -5.88
C SER A 425 4.42 10.95 -5.86
N ALA A 426 5.07 10.11 -5.06
CA ALA A 426 6.52 10.05 -4.88
C ALA A 426 7.03 8.61 -4.99
N VAL A 427 8.35 8.49 -5.22
CA VAL A 427 9.02 7.20 -5.10
C VAL A 427 9.01 6.77 -3.62
N ILE A 428 8.98 5.47 -3.36
CA ILE A 428 9.05 4.94 -1.99
C ILE A 428 10.53 4.67 -1.71
N ILE A 429 11.13 5.49 -0.86
CA ILE A 429 12.58 5.45 -0.62
C ILE A 429 12.94 4.21 0.21
N HIS A 430 14.03 3.56 -0.15
CA HIS A 430 14.59 2.51 0.68
C HIS A 430 15.42 3.12 1.82
N ASP A 431 14.95 2.93 3.03
CA ASP A 431 15.46 3.59 4.24
C ASP A 431 16.30 2.67 5.14
N GLN A 432 16.49 1.41 4.75
CA GLN A 432 17.31 0.46 5.51
C GLN A 432 18.73 0.36 4.93
N SER A 433 19.71 0.16 5.81
CA SER A 433 21.13 -0.01 5.45
C SER A 433 21.72 -1.26 6.10
N GLY A 434 22.84 -1.76 5.56
CA GLY A 434 23.58 -2.90 6.10
C GLY A 434 23.47 -4.19 5.28
N LYS A 435 24.23 -5.21 5.67
CA LYS A 435 24.27 -6.50 4.98
C LYS A 435 22.89 -7.17 5.07
N GLY A 436 22.21 -7.21 3.93
CA GLY A 436 20.92 -7.88 3.79
C GLY A 436 19.70 -6.97 3.85
N SER A 437 19.89 -5.65 3.89
CA SER A 437 18.82 -4.65 3.85
C SER A 437 18.06 -4.62 2.52
N ALA A 438 18.58 -5.24 1.45
CA ALA A 438 17.94 -5.26 0.14
C ALA A 438 16.45 -5.65 0.25
N PHE A 439 15.58 -4.68 -0.01
CA PHE A 439 14.13 -4.80 0.16
C PHE A 439 13.52 -5.94 -0.68
N VAL A 440 14.14 -6.22 -1.82
CA VAL A 440 13.73 -7.27 -2.76
C VAL A 440 14.95 -8.14 -3.11
N LYS A 441 15.26 -9.12 -2.25
CA LYS A 441 16.14 -10.25 -2.63
C LYS A 441 15.38 -11.31 -3.45
N LEU A 442 14.08 -11.45 -3.20
CA LEU A 442 13.09 -12.30 -3.89
C LEU A 442 11.86 -11.46 -4.24
N ASN A 443 10.94 -12.00 -5.05
CA ASN A 443 9.66 -11.32 -5.36
C ASN A 443 8.95 -10.94 -4.05
N ARG A 444 8.55 -9.67 -3.93
CA ARG A 444 7.75 -9.20 -2.80
C ARG A 444 6.32 -9.02 -3.27
N TYR A 445 5.37 -9.60 -2.54
CA TYR A 445 3.96 -9.48 -2.85
C TYR A 445 3.32 -8.53 -1.83
N LEU A 446 2.69 -7.47 -2.31
CA LEU A 446 2.10 -6.41 -1.51
C LEU A 446 0.73 -6.03 -2.08
N ARG A 447 -0.08 -5.32 -1.29
CA ARG A 447 -1.28 -4.68 -1.83
C ARG A 447 -0.92 -3.34 -2.44
N LEU A 448 -1.61 -2.98 -3.51
CA LEU A 448 -1.48 -1.69 -4.16
C LEU A 448 -1.80 -0.55 -3.20
N ASP A 449 -2.79 -0.72 -2.32
CA ASP A 449 -3.15 0.28 -1.32
C ASP A 449 -2.05 0.49 -0.25
N SER A 450 -1.34 -0.59 0.13
CA SER A 450 -0.15 -0.49 1.00
C SER A 450 0.94 0.36 0.32
N LEU A 451 1.16 0.12 -0.97
CA LEU A 451 2.15 0.85 -1.76
C LEU A 451 1.76 2.32 -1.94
N LYS A 452 0.47 2.63 -2.09
CA LYS A 452 -0.04 3.99 -2.19
C LYS A 452 0.14 4.80 -0.90
N GLY A 453 -0.01 4.16 0.27
CA GLY A 453 0.17 4.80 1.57
C GLY A 453 1.62 4.94 2.05
N ALA A 454 2.54 4.17 1.47
CA ALA A 454 3.94 4.14 1.88
C ALA A 454 4.77 5.33 1.36
N HIS A 455 5.70 5.79 2.17
CA HIS A 455 6.72 6.79 1.82
C HIS A 455 8.13 6.19 1.84
N GLN A 456 8.32 5.16 2.64
CA GLN A 456 9.58 4.44 2.76
C GLN A 456 9.34 2.94 2.88
N THR A 457 10.36 2.14 2.57
CA THR A 457 10.23 0.69 2.55
C THR A 457 9.87 0.07 3.89
N SER A 458 10.28 0.66 5.01
CA SER A 458 9.90 0.20 6.35
C SER A 458 8.40 0.35 6.67
N ASP A 459 7.65 1.15 5.91
CA ASP A 459 6.18 1.19 6.01
C ASP A 459 5.56 -0.17 5.61
N LEU A 460 6.26 -0.92 4.75
CA LEU A 460 5.76 -2.11 4.06
C LEU A 460 6.25 -3.43 4.66
N ILE A 461 7.02 -3.40 5.76
CA ILE A 461 7.66 -4.57 6.37
C ILE A 461 6.91 -4.98 7.61
#